data_AF-A0A2I0TKW7-F1
#
_entry.id   AF-A0A2I0TKW7-F1
#
_cell.length_a   1.000
_cell.length_b   1.000
_cell.length_c   1.000
_cell.angle_alpha   90.00
_cell.angle_beta   90.00
_cell.angle_gamma   90.00
#
_symmetry.space_group_name_H-M   'P 1'
#
loop_
_entity.id
_entity.type
_entity.pdbx_description
1 polymer ?
#
loop_
_entity_poly.entity_id
_entity_poly.type
_entity_poly.pdbx_seq_one_letter_code
_entity_poly.pdbx_strand_id
1 'polypeptide(L)'
;MVLFWCKMTAQVTLEDALSNVDLLEELPLPDQQPCIEPPPSSLLYQPNFNTNFEDRNAFVTGIARYIEQATVHSSMNEMLEEGQEYAVMLYTWRSCSRAIPQVKCNEQPNRVEIYEKTVEVLEPEVTKLMNFMYFQRNAIERFCGEVRRLCHAERRKDFVSEAYLITLGKFINMFAVLDELKNMKCSVKNDHSAYKRAAQFLRKMADPQSIQESQNLSMFLANHNKITQSLQQQLEVITGYEELLADIVNLCVDYYENKMYLTPSEKHMLLKVMGFGLYLMDGSVSNIYKLDAKKRINLAKIDKFFKVIAMIKGLQVLMGRMESVFNHAIRHTIYAALQDFAQVTLREPLRQAIKKKKNVIQRYVLYSLDLYNDSAHYALTKFKKQFLYDEIEAEVNLCFDQFVYKLADQIFAYYKAMAGSLLLDKRLRSECKNQGATIQLLQSNRYETLLKQRHVQLLGRSIDLNRLITQRISAAMYRSMELAIGRFESEDLTSIVELDGLIEINKMTHKLLSRYMTLDSFDAMFREANHNVSAPYGRITLHVFWELNYDFLPNYCYNGSTNSLVSAGQLHSHVQTTQQFVEKEWGDEQEDFYGWACYGLVVKSKGIFNPPVVDQERKRTNFWIMA
;
A
#
# COMPACT_ATOMS: atom_id res chain seq x y z
N MET A 1 33.03 33.14 47.85
CA MET A 1 33.57 34.10 46.87
C MET A 1 34.44 33.30 45.90
N VAL A 2 34.13 33.38 44.60
CA VAL A 2 34.81 32.71 43.46
C VAL A 2 34.59 31.19 43.33
N LEU A 3 33.43 30.76 42.80
CA LEU A 3 33.28 29.48 42.06
C LEU A 3 31.92 29.33 41.31
N PHE A 4 31.28 30.44 40.93
CA PHE A 4 30.07 30.44 40.10
C PHE A 4 30.27 31.30 38.85
N TRP A 5 31.26 30.94 38.03
CA TRP A 5 31.39 31.51 36.70
C TRP A 5 31.96 30.46 35.75
N CYS A 6 31.07 29.60 35.24
CA CYS A 6 31.39 28.74 34.11
C CYS A 6 30.18 28.68 33.16
N LYS A 7 30.27 29.51 32.11
CA LYS A 7 29.63 29.40 30.79
C LYS A 7 28.10 29.28 30.74
N MET A 8 27.43 30.44 30.74
CA MET A 8 26.26 30.67 29.89
C MET A 8 26.64 31.74 28.86
N THR A 9 27.17 31.31 27.70
CA THR A 9 27.11 32.12 26.49
C THR A 9 25.94 31.60 25.66
N ALA A 10 24.72 31.89 26.11
CA ALA A 10 23.58 31.89 25.20
C ALA A 10 23.72 33.17 24.38
N GLN A 11 23.84 33.06 23.05
CA GLN A 11 23.73 34.22 22.18
C GLN A 11 22.32 34.77 22.36
N VAL A 12 22.20 35.88 23.10
CA VAL A 12 20.94 36.62 23.25
C VAL A 12 20.63 37.23 21.88
N THR A 13 19.42 36.99 21.37
CA THR A 13 18.99 37.59 20.10
C THR A 13 18.74 39.08 20.30
N LEU A 14 18.82 39.87 19.22
CA LEU A 14 18.51 41.30 19.29
C LEU A 14 17.06 41.53 19.75
N GLU A 15 16.15 40.62 19.41
CA GLU A 15 14.73 40.66 19.79
C GLU A 15 14.54 40.46 21.30
N ASP A 16 15.26 39.53 21.92
CA ASP A 16 15.23 39.34 23.38
C ASP A 16 15.78 40.56 24.12
N ALA A 17 16.82 41.20 23.57
CA ALA A 17 17.40 42.41 24.15
C ALA A 17 16.43 43.61 24.05
N LEU A 18 15.70 43.74 22.95
CA LEU A 18 14.67 44.76 22.77
C LEU A 18 13.47 44.51 23.69
N SER A 19 12.99 43.26 23.80
CA SER A 19 11.88 42.93 24.69
C SER A 19 12.17 43.28 26.15
N ASN A 20 13.42 43.08 26.59
CA ASN A 20 13.85 43.50 27.93
C ASN A 20 13.81 45.02 28.14
N VAL A 21 14.00 45.81 27.09
CA VAL A 21 13.88 47.28 27.13
C VAL A 21 12.40 47.69 27.17
N ASP A 22 11.56 47.06 26.36
CA ASP A 22 10.11 47.30 26.34
C ASP A 22 9.48 47.00 27.72
N LEU A 23 9.93 45.93 28.40
CA LEU A 23 9.54 45.58 29.76
C LEU A 23 9.84 46.69 30.79
N LEU A 24 10.89 47.48 30.57
CA LEU A 24 11.22 48.61 31.45
C LEU A 24 10.35 49.83 31.18
N GLU A 25 9.85 49.97 29.95
CA GLU A 25 8.94 51.05 29.54
C GLU A 25 7.51 50.80 30.04
N GLU A 26 7.08 49.54 30.13
CA GLU A 26 5.78 49.13 30.68
C GLU A 26 5.71 49.15 32.22
N LEU A 27 6.81 49.41 32.92
CA LEU A 27 6.81 49.48 34.38
C LEU A 27 5.99 50.69 34.86
N PRO A 28 4.88 50.48 35.61
CA PRO A 28 4.13 51.58 36.17
C PRO A 28 5.00 52.31 37.19
N LEU A 29 5.34 53.56 36.89
CA LEU A 29 5.96 54.45 37.88
C LEU A 29 4.91 54.78 38.95
N PRO A 30 5.27 54.80 40.25
CA PRO A 30 4.32 55.12 41.31
C PRO A 30 3.89 56.59 41.19
N ASP A 31 2.70 56.82 40.64
CA ASP A 31 2.02 58.11 40.76
C ASP A 31 1.67 58.36 42.22
N GLN A 32 2.02 59.54 42.74
CA GLN A 32 1.72 59.98 44.10
C GLN A 32 0.23 60.34 44.27
N GLN A 33 -0.69 59.42 43.95
CA GLN A 33 -2.11 59.58 44.24
C GLN A 33 -2.47 58.86 45.56
N PRO A 34 -3.12 59.55 46.53
CA PRO A 34 -3.52 58.94 47.78
C PRO A 34 -4.61 57.88 47.56
N CYS A 35 -4.30 56.61 47.83
CA CYS A 35 -5.25 55.50 47.80
C CYS A 35 -6.21 55.56 49.00
N ILE A 36 -7.45 56.02 48.78
CA ILE A 36 -8.57 55.78 49.71
C ILE A 36 -9.31 54.54 49.20
N GLU A 37 -8.90 53.35 49.63
CA GLU A 37 -9.70 52.13 49.44
C GLU A 37 -10.69 51.97 50.61
N PRO A 38 -12.00 51.80 50.35
CA PRO A 38 -12.95 51.42 51.38
C PRO A 38 -12.77 49.95 51.79
N PRO A 39 -13.07 49.58 53.05
CA PRO A 39 -12.91 48.20 53.52
C PRO A 39 -13.86 47.24 52.78
N PRO A 40 -13.43 45.98 52.52
CA PRO A 40 -14.21 45.03 51.74
C PRO A 40 -15.51 44.64 52.46
N SER A 41 -16.64 44.80 51.78
CA SER A 41 -17.95 44.32 52.23
C SER A 41 -18.05 42.80 52.05
N SER A 42 -18.38 42.08 53.13
CA SER A 42 -18.61 40.63 53.10
C SER A 42 -19.87 40.28 52.32
N LEU A 43 -19.75 39.47 51.25
CA LEU A 43 -20.87 38.85 50.55
C LEU A 43 -21.28 37.54 51.24
N LEU A 44 -22.54 37.48 51.69
CA LEU A 44 -23.15 36.27 52.25
C LEU A 44 -23.61 35.34 51.12
N TYR A 45 -23.03 34.13 51.06
CA TYR A 45 -23.41 33.08 50.11
C TYR A 45 -24.44 32.15 50.75
N GLN A 46 -25.63 32.06 50.18
CA GLN A 46 -26.64 31.05 50.55
C GLN A 46 -26.69 29.95 49.48
N PRO A 47 -26.26 28.71 49.80
CA PRO A 47 -26.38 27.59 48.87
C PRO A 47 -27.86 27.14 48.77
N ASN A 48 -28.38 27.10 47.55
CA ASN A 48 -29.70 26.53 47.24
C ASN A 48 -29.53 25.07 46.79
N PHE A 49 -30.11 24.11 47.52
CA PHE A 49 -29.99 22.67 47.28
C PHE A 49 -31.11 22.13 46.38
N ASN A 50 -31.45 22.83 45.30
CA ASN A 50 -32.46 22.34 44.36
C ASN A 50 -31.82 21.42 43.31
N THR A 51 -32.24 20.15 43.26
CA THR A 51 -31.65 19.10 42.40
C THR A 51 -32.19 19.05 40.97
N ASN A 52 -32.99 20.04 40.56
CA ASN A 52 -33.37 20.23 39.15
C ASN A 52 -32.32 21.07 38.43
N PHE A 53 -31.23 20.42 38.00
CA PHE A 53 -30.20 21.03 37.17
C PHE A 53 -30.65 21.01 35.69
N GLU A 54 -31.48 21.97 35.31
CA GLU A 54 -31.51 22.47 33.93
C GLU A 54 -30.66 23.73 33.87
N ASP A 55 -29.62 23.74 33.03
CA ASP A 55 -28.72 24.88 32.85
C ASP A 55 -29.52 26.11 32.39
N ARG A 56 -29.67 27.09 33.28
CA ARG A 56 -30.23 28.38 32.91
C ARG A 56 -29.18 29.20 32.16
N ASN A 57 -29.43 29.47 30.88
CA ASN A 57 -28.68 30.36 29.97
C ASN A 57 -28.50 31.82 30.44
N ALA A 58 -28.77 32.15 31.70
CA ALA A 58 -28.88 33.53 32.18
C ALA A 58 -27.61 34.08 32.87
N PHE A 59 -26.63 33.23 33.22
CA PHE A 59 -25.38 33.70 33.84
C PHE A 59 -24.20 33.56 32.87
N VAL A 60 -23.87 34.67 32.20
CA VAL A 60 -22.67 34.82 31.36
C VAL A 60 -21.44 34.86 32.28
N THR A 61 -21.05 33.71 32.81
CA THR A 61 -19.70 33.52 33.33
C THR A 61 -18.75 33.28 32.15
N GLY A 62 -17.45 33.60 32.28
CA GLY A 62 -16.47 33.36 31.22
C GLY A 62 -16.46 31.91 30.70
N ILE A 63 -16.91 30.95 31.51
CA ILE A 63 -17.03 29.52 31.20
C ILE A 63 -18.17 29.24 30.19
N ALA A 64 -19.31 29.94 30.29
CA ALA A 64 -20.45 29.77 29.40
C ALA A 64 -20.11 30.07 27.93
N ARG A 65 -19.24 31.06 27.69
CA ARG A 65 -18.73 31.39 26.34
C ARG A 65 -17.96 30.24 25.70
N TYR A 66 -17.14 29.52 26.47
CA TYR A 66 -16.37 28.38 25.94
C TYR A 66 -17.24 27.15 25.68
N ILE A 67 -18.27 26.93 26.50
CA ILE A 67 -19.25 25.86 26.29
C ILE A 67 -20.03 26.10 24.99
N GLU A 68 -20.50 27.33 24.77
CA GLU A 68 -21.18 27.69 23.52
C GLU A 68 -20.26 27.53 22.30
N GLN A 69 -19.00 27.97 22.39
CA GLN A 69 -18.01 27.76 21.34
C GLN A 69 -17.74 26.28 21.06
N ALA A 70 -17.65 25.44 22.10
CA ALA A 70 -17.47 24.01 21.96
C ALA A 70 -18.68 23.34 21.28
N THR A 71 -19.90 23.77 21.60
CA THR A 71 -21.13 23.27 20.95
C THR A 71 -21.16 23.63 19.47
N VAL A 72 -20.82 24.88 19.12
CA VAL A 72 -20.69 25.30 17.72
C VAL A 72 -19.59 24.51 17.00
N HIS A 73 -18.43 24.31 17.65
CA HIS A 73 -17.33 23.54 17.10
C HIS A 73 -17.71 22.07 16.85
N SER A 74 -18.41 21.43 17.80
CA SER A 74 -18.91 20.06 17.64
C SER A 74 -19.87 19.95 16.45
N SER A 75 -20.84 20.84 16.35
CA SER A 75 -21.82 20.81 15.26
C SER A 75 -21.19 21.10 13.88
N MET A 76 -20.11 21.89 13.83
CA MET A 76 -19.31 22.06 12.61
C MET A 76 -18.54 20.78 12.25
N ASN A 77 -18.02 20.05 13.24
CA ASN A 77 -17.33 18.78 12.97
C ASN A 77 -18.30 17.69 12.46
N GLU A 78 -19.53 17.64 12.95
CA GLU A 78 -20.56 16.72 12.44
C GLU A 78 -20.81 16.93 10.94
N MET A 79 -20.84 18.18 10.49
CA MET A 79 -21.00 18.51 9.07
C MET A 79 -19.77 18.14 8.22
N LEU A 80 -18.56 18.13 8.81
CA LEU A 80 -17.37 17.60 8.12
C LEU A 80 -17.46 16.08 7.93
N GLU A 81 -17.98 15.35 8.91
CA GLU A 81 -18.20 13.91 8.79
C GLU A 81 -19.27 13.60 7.73
N GLU A 82 -20.38 14.35 7.72
CA GLU A 82 -21.41 14.24 6.66
C GLU A 82 -20.82 14.55 5.26
N GLY A 83 -20.00 15.60 5.15
CA GLY A 83 -19.30 15.91 3.91
C GLY A 83 -18.34 14.82 3.44
N GLN A 84 -17.71 14.10 4.39
CA GLN A 84 -16.88 12.95 4.08
C GLN A 84 -17.70 11.78 3.52
N GLU A 85 -18.93 11.56 3.99
CA GLU A 85 -19.83 10.55 3.43
C GLU A 85 -20.20 10.87 1.96
N TYR A 86 -20.49 12.14 1.65
CA TYR A 86 -20.71 12.56 0.27
C TYR A 86 -19.46 12.46 -0.61
N ALA A 87 -18.27 12.73 -0.07
CA ALA A 87 -17.02 12.51 -0.78
C ALA A 87 -16.82 11.02 -1.12
N VAL A 88 -17.12 10.12 -0.19
CA VAL A 88 -17.11 8.66 -0.42
C VAL A 88 -18.15 8.27 -1.48
N MET A 89 -19.36 8.81 -1.42
CA MET A 89 -20.41 8.58 -2.41
C MET A 89 -19.93 8.97 -3.82
N LEU A 90 -19.39 10.19 -4.00
CA LEU A 90 -18.89 10.66 -5.29
C LEU A 90 -17.71 9.82 -5.79
N TYR A 91 -16.73 9.54 -4.91
CA TYR A 91 -15.54 8.77 -5.26
C TYR A 91 -15.89 7.35 -5.72
N THR A 92 -16.81 6.68 -5.01
CA THR A 92 -17.23 5.30 -5.31
C THR A 92 -18.34 5.20 -6.35
N TRP A 93 -18.86 6.33 -6.85
CA TRP A 93 -19.85 6.34 -7.91
C TRP A 93 -19.30 5.77 -9.22
N ARG A 94 -19.91 4.70 -9.71
CA ARG A 94 -19.67 4.09 -11.03
C ARG A 94 -20.90 4.26 -11.89
N SER A 95 -20.71 4.35 -13.20
CA SER A 95 -21.83 4.68 -14.08
C SER A 95 -22.82 3.52 -14.21
N CYS A 96 -24.03 3.74 -13.72
CA CYS A 96 -25.17 2.85 -13.94
C CYS A 96 -25.64 2.93 -15.40
N SER A 97 -25.60 4.12 -16.01
CA SER A 97 -26.01 4.36 -17.41
C SER A 97 -25.24 3.53 -18.44
N ARG A 98 -23.99 3.15 -18.14
CA ARG A 98 -23.18 2.25 -18.98
C ARG A 98 -23.64 0.79 -18.95
N ALA A 99 -24.28 0.37 -17.86
CA ALA A 99 -24.84 -0.98 -17.71
C ALA A 99 -26.28 -1.07 -18.25
N ILE A 100 -26.97 0.06 -18.43
CA ILE A 100 -28.34 0.10 -18.94
C ILE A 100 -28.34 -0.06 -20.47
N PRO A 101 -29.18 -0.96 -21.03
CA PRO A 101 -29.29 -1.13 -22.47
C PRO A 101 -29.85 0.14 -23.12
N GLN A 102 -29.16 0.65 -24.14
CA GLN A 102 -29.58 1.87 -24.83
C GLN A 102 -30.74 1.61 -25.79
N VAL A 103 -31.73 2.50 -25.76
CA VAL A 103 -32.84 2.51 -26.72
C VAL A 103 -32.32 3.04 -28.06
N LYS A 104 -32.28 2.18 -29.09
CA LYS A 104 -31.69 2.53 -30.40
C LYS A 104 -32.66 3.29 -31.30
N CYS A 105 -33.95 2.96 -31.23
CA CYS A 105 -34.99 3.57 -32.05
C CYS A 105 -36.30 3.72 -31.26
N ASN A 106 -37.18 4.58 -31.75
CA ASN A 106 -38.46 4.85 -31.11
C ASN A 106 -39.42 3.65 -31.16
N GLU A 107 -39.28 2.78 -32.16
CA GLU A 107 -40.15 1.62 -32.41
C GLU A 107 -39.73 0.36 -31.64
N GLN A 108 -38.70 0.47 -30.78
CA GLN A 108 -38.17 -0.67 -30.04
C GLN A 108 -39.23 -1.24 -29.06
N PRO A 109 -39.54 -2.55 -29.10
CA PRO A 109 -40.63 -3.14 -28.33
C PRO A 109 -40.47 -3.00 -26.80
N ASN A 110 -39.27 -3.26 -26.28
CA ASN A 110 -38.96 -3.20 -24.85
C ASN A 110 -38.56 -1.80 -24.35
N ARG A 111 -38.82 -0.75 -25.14
CA ARG A 111 -38.47 0.63 -24.80
C ARG A 111 -39.09 1.10 -23.49
N VAL A 112 -40.37 0.78 -23.26
CA VAL A 112 -41.09 1.19 -22.05
C VAL A 112 -40.50 0.49 -20.83
N GLU A 113 -40.32 -0.83 -20.91
CA GLU A 113 -39.72 -1.65 -19.84
C GLU A 113 -38.31 -1.16 -19.47
N ILE A 114 -37.47 -0.83 -20.46
CA ILE A 114 -36.14 -0.28 -20.22
C ILE A 114 -36.24 1.03 -19.43
N TYR A 115 -37.13 1.94 -19.80
CA TYR A 115 -37.29 3.21 -19.08
C TYR A 115 -37.87 3.03 -17.68
N GLU A 116 -38.81 2.10 -17.48
CA GLU A 116 -39.34 1.79 -16.15
C GLU A 116 -38.26 1.26 -15.22
N LYS A 117 -37.46 0.29 -15.69
CA LYS A 117 -36.32 -0.24 -14.93
C LYS A 117 -35.19 0.77 -14.74
N THR A 118 -34.98 1.64 -15.72
CA THR A 118 -34.02 2.76 -15.60
C THR A 118 -34.40 3.70 -14.45
N VAL A 119 -35.68 4.06 -14.35
CA VAL A 119 -36.18 4.90 -13.25
C VAL A 119 -36.06 4.14 -11.93
N GLU A 120 -36.51 2.90 -11.85
CA GLU A 120 -36.45 2.07 -10.64
C GLU A 120 -35.03 1.97 -10.05
N VAL A 121 -34.01 1.80 -10.90
CA VAL A 121 -32.61 1.68 -10.45
C VAL A 121 -32.00 3.04 -10.10
N LEU A 122 -32.25 4.08 -10.90
CA LEU A 122 -31.57 5.37 -10.75
C LEU A 122 -32.26 6.34 -9.81
N GLU A 123 -33.55 6.20 -9.53
CA GLU A 123 -34.31 7.06 -8.62
C GLU A 123 -33.66 7.20 -7.24
N PRO A 124 -33.35 6.12 -6.49
CA PRO A 124 -32.71 6.24 -5.19
C PRO A 124 -31.32 6.87 -5.26
N GLU A 125 -30.60 6.68 -6.37
CA GLU A 125 -29.29 7.30 -6.58
C GLU A 125 -29.43 8.81 -6.86
N VAL A 126 -30.44 9.23 -7.64
CA VAL A 126 -30.73 10.65 -7.89
C VAL A 126 -31.17 11.35 -6.60
N THR A 127 -31.89 10.69 -5.70
CA THR A 127 -32.20 11.24 -4.37
C THR A 127 -30.92 11.57 -3.59
N LYS A 128 -29.89 10.71 -3.65
CA LYS A 128 -28.60 11.00 -3.00
C LYS A 128 -27.92 12.24 -3.61
N LEU A 129 -28.04 12.44 -4.93
CA LEU A 129 -27.53 13.64 -5.61
C LEU A 129 -28.29 14.91 -5.24
N MET A 130 -29.60 14.82 -5.06
CA MET A 130 -30.41 15.93 -4.53
C MET A 130 -29.95 16.30 -3.12
N ASN A 131 -29.80 15.30 -2.24
CA ASN A 131 -29.32 15.52 -0.88
C ASN A 131 -27.91 16.13 -0.88
N PHE A 132 -27.02 15.67 -1.76
CA PHE A 132 -25.70 16.29 -1.94
C PHE A 132 -25.78 17.76 -2.39
N MET A 133 -26.66 18.08 -3.34
CA MET A 133 -26.87 19.46 -3.80
C MET A 133 -27.38 20.37 -2.67
N TYR A 134 -28.28 19.85 -1.81
CA TYR A 134 -28.77 20.58 -0.65
C TYR A 134 -27.71 20.71 0.44
N PHE A 135 -26.97 19.64 0.72
CA PHE A 135 -25.88 19.62 1.69
C PHE A 135 -24.83 20.68 1.36
N GLN A 136 -24.29 20.70 0.14
CA GLN A 136 -23.24 21.65 -0.21
C GLN A 136 -23.72 23.10 -0.11
N ARG A 137 -25.00 23.37 -0.45
CA ARG A 137 -25.58 24.71 -0.34
C ARG A 137 -25.66 25.15 1.12
N ASN A 138 -26.21 24.29 1.97
CA ASN A 138 -26.31 24.54 3.42
C ASN A 138 -24.92 24.66 4.06
N ALA A 139 -23.96 23.82 3.66
CA ALA A 139 -22.60 23.86 4.18
C ALA A 139 -21.86 25.15 3.82
N ILE A 140 -22.00 25.65 2.59
CA ILE A 140 -21.45 26.95 2.18
C ILE A 140 -22.11 28.07 2.99
N GLU A 141 -23.44 28.09 3.08
CA GLU A 141 -24.17 29.13 3.81
C GLU A 141 -23.79 29.17 5.29
N ARG A 142 -23.67 27.99 5.93
CA ARG A 142 -23.25 27.87 7.33
C ARG A 142 -21.81 28.29 7.55
N PHE A 143 -20.89 27.86 6.68
CA PHE A 143 -19.50 28.28 6.73
C PHE A 143 -19.34 29.80 6.55
N CYS A 144 -19.98 30.37 5.53
CA CYS A 144 -19.98 31.82 5.29
C CYS A 144 -20.66 32.60 6.42
N GLY A 145 -21.69 32.04 7.05
CA GLY A 145 -22.30 32.59 8.26
C GLY A 145 -21.32 32.70 9.43
N GLU A 146 -20.52 31.65 9.66
CA GLU A 146 -19.47 31.67 10.67
C GLU A 146 -18.34 32.64 10.34
N VAL A 147 -17.90 32.71 9.08
CA VAL A 147 -16.92 33.71 8.62
C VAL A 147 -17.45 35.12 8.88
N ARG A 148 -18.70 35.41 8.51
CA ARG A 148 -19.33 36.72 8.77
C ARG A 148 -19.39 37.05 10.26
N ARG A 149 -19.69 36.04 11.10
CA ARG A 149 -19.77 36.19 12.56
C ARG A 149 -18.40 36.52 13.16
N LEU A 150 -17.33 35.90 12.68
CA LEU A 150 -15.96 36.09 13.17
C LEU A 150 -15.28 37.36 12.60
N CYS A 151 -15.66 37.79 11.39
CA CYS A 151 -15.11 38.99 10.76
C CYS A 151 -15.76 40.31 11.24
N HIS A 152 -16.73 40.26 12.15
CA HIS A 152 -17.37 41.46 12.71
C HIS A 152 -16.33 42.38 13.38
N ALA A 153 -16.45 43.71 13.22
CA ALA A 153 -15.43 44.67 13.62
C ALA A 153 -15.00 44.58 15.11
N GLU A 154 -15.96 44.33 16.01
CA GLU A 154 -15.66 44.12 17.44
C GLU A 154 -15.12 42.71 17.72
N ARG A 155 -15.61 41.70 17.01
CA ARG A 155 -15.27 40.29 17.25
C ARG A 155 -13.94 39.88 16.62
N ARG A 156 -13.42 40.67 15.68
CA ARG A 156 -12.08 40.48 15.09
C ARG A 156 -10.96 40.64 16.13
N LYS A 157 -11.19 41.43 17.18
CA LYS A 157 -10.22 41.61 18.28
C LYS A 157 -10.31 40.50 19.32
N ASP A 158 -11.34 39.65 19.24
CA ASP A 158 -11.56 38.58 20.20
C ASP A 158 -10.72 37.35 19.87
N PHE A 159 -10.35 36.62 20.92
CA PHE A 159 -9.68 35.34 20.80
C PHE A 159 -10.55 34.29 20.08
N VAL A 160 -9.95 33.64 19.08
CA VAL A 160 -10.49 32.46 18.40
C VAL A 160 -9.57 31.28 18.67
N SER A 161 -10.13 30.14 19.08
CA SER A 161 -9.36 28.92 19.34
C SER A 161 -8.68 28.41 18.07
N GLU A 162 -7.41 28.05 18.17
CA GLU A 162 -6.64 27.41 17.09
C GLU A 162 -7.31 26.14 16.57
N ALA A 163 -7.91 25.34 17.46
CA ALA A 163 -8.62 24.13 17.08
C ALA A 163 -9.85 24.42 16.19
N TYR A 164 -10.50 25.57 16.42
CA TYR A 164 -11.63 26.00 15.60
C TYR A 164 -11.17 26.54 14.24
N LEU A 165 -10.06 27.28 14.19
CA LEU A 165 -9.43 27.73 12.93
C LEU A 165 -9.00 26.54 12.06
N ILE A 166 -8.44 25.47 12.66
CA ILE A 166 -8.13 24.23 11.93
C ILE A 166 -9.40 23.55 11.41
N THR A 167 -10.51 23.55 12.17
CA THR A 167 -11.79 23.04 11.67
C THR A 167 -12.29 23.87 10.48
N LEU A 168 -12.23 25.20 10.53
CA LEU A 168 -12.56 26.05 9.38
C LEU A 168 -11.64 25.78 8.17
N GLY A 169 -10.35 25.52 8.41
CA GLY A 169 -9.42 25.04 7.39
C GLY A 169 -9.88 23.72 6.76
N LYS A 170 -10.30 22.74 7.58
CA LYS A 170 -10.85 21.47 7.07
C LYS A 170 -12.10 21.67 6.22
N PHE A 171 -12.97 22.64 6.52
CA PHE A 171 -14.12 23.01 5.68
C PHE A 171 -13.68 23.51 4.30
N ILE A 172 -12.71 24.40 4.26
CA ILE A 172 -12.12 24.91 3.01
C ILE A 172 -11.62 23.74 2.15
N ASN A 173 -10.89 22.80 2.76
CA ASN A 173 -10.47 21.57 2.08
C ASN A 173 -11.65 20.65 1.69
N MET A 174 -12.70 20.54 2.51
CA MET A 174 -13.88 19.72 2.19
C MET A 174 -14.56 20.22 0.91
N PHE A 175 -14.75 21.53 0.75
CA PHE A 175 -15.31 22.10 -0.47
C PHE A 175 -14.45 21.79 -1.70
N ALA A 176 -13.12 21.93 -1.59
CA ALA A 176 -12.20 21.55 -2.66
C ALA A 176 -12.33 20.07 -3.04
N VAL A 177 -12.33 19.17 -2.06
CA VAL A 177 -12.47 17.72 -2.30
C VAL A 177 -13.79 17.39 -2.99
N LEU A 178 -14.91 17.96 -2.52
CA LEU A 178 -16.23 17.71 -3.09
C LEU A 178 -16.36 18.25 -4.52
N ASP A 179 -15.81 19.43 -4.80
CA ASP A 179 -15.89 20.04 -6.14
C ASP A 179 -15.01 19.29 -7.14
N GLU A 180 -13.77 18.93 -6.76
CA GLU A 180 -12.87 18.14 -7.61
C GLU A 180 -13.43 16.75 -7.90
N LEU A 181 -13.98 16.06 -6.88
CA LEU A 181 -14.63 14.77 -7.09
C LEU A 181 -15.85 14.88 -7.99
N LYS A 182 -16.68 15.93 -7.82
CA LYS A 182 -17.81 16.21 -8.71
C LYS A 182 -17.34 16.46 -10.15
N ASN A 183 -16.32 17.28 -10.33
CA ASN A 183 -15.77 17.64 -11.65
C ASN A 183 -15.23 16.41 -12.41
N MET A 184 -14.51 15.53 -11.72
CA MET A 184 -13.95 14.32 -12.31
C MET A 184 -15.03 13.28 -12.68
N LYS A 185 -16.20 13.32 -12.03
CA LYS A 185 -17.22 12.26 -12.14
C LYS A 185 -18.28 12.54 -13.19
N CYS A 186 -17.88 12.42 -14.47
CA CYS A 186 -18.82 12.43 -15.61
C CYS A 186 -19.95 11.39 -15.49
N SER A 187 -19.69 10.26 -14.80
CA SER A 187 -20.69 9.22 -14.54
C SER A 187 -21.93 9.75 -13.82
N VAL A 188 -21.75 10.63 -12.83
CA VAL A 188 -22.86 11.22 -12.04
C VAL A 188 -23.78 12.04 -12.95
N LYS A 189 -23.19 12.90 -13.79
CA LYS A 189 -23.93 13.71 -14.76
C LYS A 189 -24.69 12.85 -15.77
N ASN A 190 -24.05 11.80 -16.28
CA ASN A 190 -24.64 10.92 -17.30
C ASN A 190 -25.79 10.08 -16.72
N ASP A 191 -25.64 9.56 -15.51
CA ASP A 191 -26.66 8.77 -14.84
C ASP A 191 -27.90 9.62 -14.52
N HIS A 192 -27.71 10.84 -13.99
CA HIS A 192 -28.83 11.78 -13.80
C HIS A 192 -29.52 12.14 -15.14
N SER A 193 -28.74 12.33 -16.21
CA SER A 193 -29.30 12.63 -17.54
C SER A 193 -30.07 11.45 -18.14
N ALA A 194 -29.65 10.21 -17.86
CA ALA A 194 -30.37 9.00 -18.24
C ALA A 194 -31.69 8.86 -17.47
N TYR A 195 -31.66 9.09 -16.15
CA TYR A 195 -32.85 9.14 -15.32
C TYR A 195 -33.85 10.21 -15.80
N LYS A 196 -33.39 11.45 -16.03
CA LYS A 196 -34.25 12.55 -16.48
C LYS A 196 -34.97 12.23 -17.79
N ARG A 197 -34.27 11.63 -18.77
CA ARG A 197 -34.89 11.19 -20.03
C ARG A 197 -35.96 10.12 -19.83
N ALA A 198 -35.68 9.13 -18.98
CA ALA A 198 -36.61 8.05 -18.67
C ALA A 198 -37.86 8.55 -17.93
N ALA A 199 -37.67 9.37 -16.89
CA ALA A 199 -38.75 9.94 -16.09
C ALA A 199 -39.66 10.88 -16.89
N GLN A 200 -39.09 11.69 -17.79
CA GLN A 200 -39.85 12.54 -18.71
C GLN A 200 -40.68 11.71 -19.70
N PHE A 201 -40.10 10.64 -20.25
CA PHE A 201 -40.82 9.75 -21.17
C PHE A 201 -42.02 9.07 -20.49
N LEU A 202 -41.84 8.60 -19.25
CA LEU A 202 -42.90 7.95 -18.46
C LEU A 202 -43.88 8.95 -17.82
N ARG A 203 -43.70 10.26 -18.02
CA ARG A 203 -44.56 11.33 -17.46
C ARG A 203 -44.70 11.27 -15.92
N LYS A 204 -43.67 10.77 -15.21
CA LYS A 204 -43.67 10.68 -13.74
C LYS A 204 -43.46 12.03 -13.04
N MET A 205 -42.93 13.03 -13.75
CA MET A 205 -42.66 14.38 -13.22
C MET A 205 -43.88 15.27 -13.45
N ALA A 206 -44.85 15.26 -12.53
CA ALA A 206 -46.09 16.04 -12.63
C ALA A 206 -46.08 17.34 -11.79
N ASP A 207 -45.33 17.36 -10.69
CA ASP A 207 -45.35 18.46 -9.74
C ASP A 207 -44.40 19.61 -10.13
N PRO A 208 -44.85 20.89 -10.10
CA PRO A 208 -44.03 22.05 -10.45
C PRO A 208 -42.72 22.15 -9.64
N GLN A 209 -42.77 21.79 -8.36
CA GLN A 209 -41.62 21.78 -7.45
C GLN A 209 -40.56 20.75 -7.89
N SER A 210 -40.99 19.53 -8.19
CA SER A 210 -40.10 18.43 -8.62
C SER A 210 -39.41 18.76 -9.96
N ILE A 211 -40.13 19.40 -10.88
CA ILE A 211 -39.58 19.88 -12.16
C ILE A 211 -38.47 20.93 -11.91
N GLN A 212 -38.72 21.89 -11.02
CA GLN A 212 -37.73 22.91 -10.67
C GLN A 212 -36.49 22.30 -10.00
N GLU A 213 -36.67 21.34 -9.09
CA GLU A 213 -35.56 20.65 -8.41
C GLU A 213 -34.71 19.85 -9.40
N SER A 214 -35.32 19.09 -10.32
CA SER A 214 -34.62 18.39 -11.40
C SER A 214 -33.84 19.35 -12.29
N GLN A 215 -34.39 20.54 -12.57
CA GLN A 215 -33.70 21.56 -13.33
C GLN A 215 -32.50 22.14 -12.57
N ASN A 216 -32.65 22.44 -11.27
CA ASN A 216 -31.56 22.91 -10.42
C ASN A 216 -30.42 21.89 -10.34
N LEU A 217 -30.74 20.60 -10.18
CA LEU A 217 -29.74 19.53 -10.17
C LEU A 217 -29.03 19.41 -11.52
N SER A 218 -29.76 19.55 -12.63
CA SER A 218 -29.17 19.56 -13.97
C SER A 218 -28.13 20.68 -14.12
N MET A 219 -28.48 21.88 -13.67
CA MET A 219 -27.57 23.04 -13.72
C MET A 219 -26.38 22.86 -12.79
N PHE A 220 -26.58 22.30 -11.59
CA PHE A 220 -25.50 22.03 -10.65
C PHE A 220 -24.47 21.03 -11.20
N LEU A 221 -24.93 19.93 -11.79
CA LEU A 221 -24.06 18.89 -12.35
C LEU A 221 -23.38 19.33 -13.66
N ALA A 222 -24.00 20.25 -14.42
CA ALA A 222 -23.44 20.74 -15.68
C ALA A 222 -22.31 21.75 -15.49
N ASN A 223 -22.38 22.59 -14.45
CA ASN A 223 -21.41 23.66 -14.21
C ASN A 223 -20.14 23.13 -13.53
N HIS A 224 -18.99 23.37 -14.13
CA HIS A 224 -17.68 23.02 -13.54
C HIS A 224 -17.32 24.02 -12.43
N ASN A 225 -16.62 23.55 -11.39
CA ASN A 225 -16.21 24.36 -10.22
C ASN A 225 -17.36 25.08 -9.51
N LYS A 226 -18.56 24.52 -9.53
CA LYS A 226 -19.76 25.21 -9.06
C LYS A 226 -19.73 25.46 -7.54
N ILE A 227 -19.17 24.53 -6.77
CA ILE A 227 -19.06 24.68 -5.30
C ILE A 227 -18.06 25.80 -4.99
N THR A 228 -16.88 25.77 -5.62
CA THR A 228 -15.83 26.78 -5.46
C THR A 228 -16.30 28.17 -5.86
N GLN A 229 -16.97 28.31 -7.00
CA GLN A 229 -17.51 29.60 -7.46
C GLN A 229 -18.58 30.14 -6.50
N SER A 230 -19.46 29.28 -5.99
CA SER A 230 -20.52 29.69 -5.07
C SER A 230 -19.93 30.10 -3.71
N LEU A 231 -18.88 29.42 -3.25
CA LEU A 231 -18.12 29.78 -2.06
C LEU A 231 -17.42 31.14 -2.23
N GLN A 232 -16.72 31.36 -3.33
CA GLN A 232 -16.06 32.65 -3.63
C GLN A 232 -17.06 33.80 -3.64
N GLN A 233 -18.18 33.64 -4.36
CA GLN A 233 -19.23 34.66 -4.43
C GLN A 233 -19.80 35.03 -3.06
N GLN A 234 -20.00 34.06 -2.16
CA GLN A 234 -20.53 34.35 -0.82
C GLN A 234 -19.47 34.92 0.13
N LEU A 235 -18.20 34.56 -0.04
CA LEU A 235 -17.09 35.08 0.76
C LEU A 235 -16.73 36.52 0.39
N GLU A 236 -16.66 36.85 -0.90
CA GLU A 236 -16.31 38.21 -1.38
C GLU A 236 -17.33 39.29 -0.94
N VAL A 237 -18.55 38.89 -0.61
CA VAL A 237 -19.58 39.78 -0.05
C VAL A 237 -19.28 40.18 1.40
N ILE A 238 -18.48 39.39 2.13
CA ILE A 238 -18.15 39.62 3.52
C ILE A 238 -16.93 40.54 3.62
N THR A 239 -17.07 41.66 4.33
CA THR A 239 -15.95 42.58 4.54
C THR A 239 -14.90 41.95 5.47
N GLY A 240 -13.65 41.87 5.01
CA GLY A 240 -12.54 41.41 5.85
C GLY A 240 -12.45 39.89 6.02
N TYR A 241 -13.05 39.11 5.12
CA TYR A 241 -12.96 37.64 5.11
C TYR A 241 -11.52 37.15 4.90
N GLU A 242 -10.73 37.91 4.15
CA GLU A 242 -9.34 37.61 3.80
C GLU A 242 -8.41 37.57 5.03
N GLU A 243 -8.70 38.36 6.06
CA GLU A 243 -7.89 38.34 7.30
C GLU A 243 -8.13 37.06 8.10
N LEU A 244 -9.38 36.58 8.17
CA LEU A 244 -9.67 35.29 8.84
C LEU A 244 -9.04 34.12 8.08
N LEU A 245 -9.09 34.14 6.75
CA LEU A 245 -8.39 33.15 5.93
C LEU A 245 -6.87 33.22 6.12
N ALA A 246 -6.30 34.44 6.27
CA ALA A 246 -4.89 34.62 6.57
C ALA A 246 -4.52 33.98 7.92
N ASP A 247 -5.35 34.15 8.96
CA ASP A 247 -5.13 33.52 10.27
C ASP A 247 -5.12 31.99 10.17
N ILE A 248 -6.04 31.40 9.40
CA ILE A 248 -6.08 29.95 9.15
C ILE A 248 -4.83 29.48 8.40
N VAL A 249 -4.40 30.20 7.35
CA VAL A 249 -3.22 29.83 6.56
C VAL A 249 -1.95 29.96 7.40
N ASN A 250 -1.80 31.03 8.18
CA ASN A 250 -0.65 31.25 9.06
C ASN A 250 -0.57 30.19 10.15
N LEU A 251 -1.70 29.82 10.76
CA LEU A 251 -1.74 28.72 11.72
C LEU A 251 -1.31 27.39 11.08
N CYS A 252 -1.75 27.12 9.84
CA CYS A 252 -1.31 25.94 9.12
C CYS A 252 0.19 25.96 8.85
N VAL A 253 0.76 27.12 8.51
CA VAL A 253 2.21 27.29 8.26
C VAL A 253 2.99 27.04 9.53
N ASP A 254 2.57 27.62 10.66
CA ASP A 254 3.19 27.40 11.96
C ASP A 254 3.15 25.93 12.37
N TYR A 255 1.98 25.28 12.24
CA TYR A 255 1.83 23.85 12.56
C TYR A 255 2.72 22.97 11.67
N TYR A 256 2.92 23.34 10.41
CA TYR A 256 3.78 22.59 9.50
C TYR A 256 5.27 22.79 9.82
N GLU A 257 5.68 24.03 10.13
CA GLU A 257 7.05 24.41 10.50
C GLU A 257 7.48 23.76 11.83
N ASN A 258 6.60 23.80 12.84
CA ASN A 258 6.82 23.26 14.17
C ASN A 258 6.51 21.76 14.31
N LYS A 259 6.02 21.12 13.25
CA LYS A 259 5.61 19.70 13.23
C LYS A 259 4.52 19.36 14.25
N MET A 260 3.56 20.27 14.41
CA MET A 260 2.36 20.10 15.24
C MET A 260 1.31 19.23 14.53
N TYR A 261 1.73 18.07 14.04
CA TYR A 261 0.89 17.06 13.39
C TYR A 261 1.44 15.67 13.68
N LEU A 262 0.55 14.68 13.75
CA LEU A 262 0.93 13.30 14.03
C LEU A 262 0.75 12.41 12.80
N THR A 263 -0.40 12.50 12.13
CA THR A 263 -0.73 11.63 11.00
C THR A 263 -0.32 12.23 9.63
N PRO A 264 -0.02 11.40 8.61
CA PRO A 264 0.23 11.92 7.25
C PRO A 264 -0.97 12.68 6.68
N SER A 265 -2.18 12.27 7.01
CA SER A 265 -3.41 12.97 6.63
C SER A 265 -3.49 14.38 7.21
N GLU A 266 -3.13 14.57 8.48
CA GLU A 266 -3.03 15.91 9.09
C GLU A 266 -1.96 16.75 8.39
N LYS A 267 -0.77 16.17 8.17
CA LYS A 267 0.31 16.85 7.45
C LYS A 267 -0.13 17.35 6.08
N HIS A 268 -0.78 16.49 5.29
CA HIS A 268 -1.25 16.86 3.95
C HIS A 268 -2.47 17.78 4.00
N MET A 269 -3.29 17.71 5.05
CA MET A 269 -4.38 18.67 5.28
C MET A 269 -3.83 20.08 5.37
N LEU A 270 -2.80 20.33 6.19
CA LEU A 270 -2.20 21.64 6.35
C LEU A 270 -1.76 22.24 4.99
N LEU A 271 -1.09 21.45 4.14
CA LEU A 271 -0.67 21.89 2.81
C LEU A 271 -1.83 22.20 1.87
N LYS A 272 -2.89 21.37 1.89
CA LYS A 272 -4.09 21.59 1.06
C LYS A 272 -4.84 22.85 1.49
N VAL A 273 -4.92 23.10 2.80
CA VAL A 273 -5.53 24.31 3.35
C VAL A 273 -4.72 25.54 2.99
N MET A 274 -3.38 25.49 3.04
CA MET A 274 -2.54 26.59 2.56
C MET A 274 -2.81 26.89 1.08
N GLY A 275 -2.76 25.86 0.22
CA GLY A 275 -2.95 26.05 -1.23
C GLY A 275 -4.32 26.61 -1.58
N PHE A 276 -5.40 26.00 -1.06
CA PHE A 276 -6.75 26.44 -1.39
C PHE A 276 -7.16 27.71 -0.64
N GLY A 277 -6.63 27.93 0.57
CA GLY A 277 -6.80 29.19 1.30
C GLY A 277 -6.19 30.37 0.54
N LEU A 278 -4.97 30.23 0.04
CA LEU A 278 -4.34 31.26 -0.82
C LEU A 278 -5.14 31.50 -2.10
N TYR A 279 -5.67 30.44 -2.72
CA TYR A 279 -6.53 30.56 -3.90
C TYR A 279 -7.84 31.33 -3.61
N LEU A 280 -8.47 31.11 -2.45
CA LEU A 280 -9.69 31.86 -2.06
C LEU A 280 -9.40 33.31 -1.66
N MET A 281 -8.17 33.60 -1.21
CA MET A 281 -7.72 34.95 -0.86
C MET A 281 -7.30 35.78 -2.08
N ASP A 282 -6.96 35.14 -3.20
CA ASP A 282 -6.59 35.81 -4.45
C ASP A 282 -7.82 35.94 -5.38
N GLY A 283 -8.59 36.99 -5.15
CA GLY A 283 -9.87 37.24 -5.81
C GLY A 283 -9.99 38.64 -6.37
N SER A 284 -11.22 39.08 -6.64
CA SER A 284 -11.47 40.42 -7.18
C SER A 284 -11.27 41.53 -6.13
N VAL A 285 -11.49 41.20 -4.85
CA VAL A 285 -11.44 42.12 -3.70
C VAL A 285 -10.11 42.10 -2.96
N SER A 286 -9.44 40.94 -2.92
CA SER A 286 -8.20 40.71 -2.16
C SER A 286 -7.09 40.17 -3.08
N ASN A 287 -5.84 40.55 -2.81
CA ASN A 287 -4.68 40.13 -3.59
C ASN A 287 -3.55 39.65 -2.68
N ILE A 288 -3.09 38.42 -2.92
CA ILE A 288 -2.09 37.75 -2.07
C ILE A 288 -0.73 38.47 -2.05
N TYR A 289 -0.33 39.11 -3.15
CA TYR A 289 0.94 39.84 -3.25
C TYR A 289 0.92 41.15 -2.46
N LYS A 290 -0.26 41.77 -2.30
CA LYS A 290 -0.43 42.92 -1.40
C LYS A 290 -0.39 42.52 0.08
N LEU A 291 -0.77 41.30 0.42
CA LEU A 291 -0.70 40.74 1.77
C LEU A 291 0.72 40.24 2.12
N ASP A 292 1.46 39.71 1.15
CA ASP A 292 2.91 39.41 1.25
C ASP A 292 3.72 40.71 1.47
N ALA A 293 3.39 41.78 0.74
CA ALA A 293 3.98 43.12 0.96
C ALA A 293 3.66 43.70 2.36
N LYS A 294 2.54 43.30 2.98
CA LYS A 294 2.17 43.63 4.37
C LYS A 294 2.76 42.66 5.42
N LYS A 295 3.63 41.71 5.02
CA LYS A 295 4.18 40.62 5.84
C LYS A 295 3.13 39.73 6.54
N ARG A 296 1.91 39.67 6.00
CA ARG A 296 0.83 38.84 6.58
C ARG A 296 0.94 37.36 6.18
N ILE A 297 1.59 37.05 5.06
CA ILE A 297 1.84 35.69 4.54
C ILE A 297 3.30 35.65 4.02
N ASN A 298 3.99 34.52 4.14
CA ASN A 298 5.34 34.33 3.57
C ASN A 298 5.34 33.23 2.49
N LEU A 299 5.23 33.65 1.22
CA LEU A 299 5.11 32.74 0.07
C LEU A 299 6.35 31.88 -0.17
N ALA A 300 7.55 32.38 0.17
CA ALA A 300 8.81 31.67 -0.03
C ALA A 300 8.97 30.45 0.90
N LYS A 301 8.41 30.49 2.11
CA LYS A 301 8.39 29.34 3.04
C LYS A 301 7.46 28.24 2.54
N ILE A 302 6.30 28.61 2.00
CA ILE A 302 5.25 27.68 1.55
C ILE A 302 5.73 26.85 0.35
N ASP A 303 6.44 27.43 -0.62
CA ASP A 303 6.95 26.73 -1.81
C ASP A 303 7.95 25.59 -1.47
N LYS A 304 8.71 25.74 -0.38
CA LYS A 304 9.67 24.73 0.09
C LYS A 304 9.00 23.47 0.61
N PHE A 305 7.76 23.56 1.08
CA PHE A 305 7.05 22.44 1.72
C PHE A 305 6.42 21.45 0.73
N PHE A 306 6.17 21.86 -0.52
CA PHE A 306 5.59 21.00 -1.56
C PHE A 306 6.52 19.92 -2.13
N LYS A 307 7.82 19.92 -1.78
CA LYS A 307 8.86 19.11 -2.46
C LYS A 307 9.30 17.79 -1.77
N VAL A 308 8.68 17.30 -0.68
CA VAL A 308 9.23 16.12 0.05
C VAL A 308 8.18 15.13 0.58
N ILE A 309 8.12 13.89 0.05
CA ILE A 309 7.47 12.72 0.69
C ILE A 309 8.10 11.37 0.25
N ALA A 310 8.53 10.51 1.20
CA ALA A 310 8.38 9.03 1.14
C ALA A 310 8.81 8.26 2.43
N MET A 311 8.17 7.10 2.61
CA MET A 311 8.43 5.92 3.49
C MET A 311 7.90 5.89 4.94
N ILE A 312 6.76 5.19 5.18
CA ILE A 312 6.41 4.56 6.48
C ILE A 312 5.44 3.37 6.25
N LYS A 313 5.85 2.12 6.58
CA LYS A 313 4.95 0.96 6.92
C LYS A 313 5.59 -0.12 7.83
N GLY A 314 6.90 -0.08 8.11
CA GLY A 314 7.54 -1.05 9.01
C GLY A 314 7.34 -0.82 10.52
N LEU A 315 6.96 0.41 10.92
CA LEU A 315 6.85 0.79 12.34
C LEU A 315 5.48 0.44 12.95
N GLN A 316 4.43 0.38 12.13
CA GLN A 316 3.05 0.16 12.56
C GLN A 316 2.84 -1.21 13.22
N VAL A 317 3.44 -2.26 12.64
CA VAL A 317 3.37 -3.63 13.19
C VAL A 317 4.08 -3.75 14.54
N LEU A 318 5.15 -2.97 14.75
CA LEU A 318 5.86 -2.94 16.03
C LEU A 318 5.07 -2.18 17.10
N MET A 319 4.39 -1.10 16.70
CA MET A 319 3.57 -0.29 17.60
C MET A 319 2.30 -1.01 18.05
N GLY A 320 1.63 -1.75 17.16
CA GLY A 320 0.42 -2.52 17.51
C GLY A 320 0.69 -3.63 18.54
N ARG A 321 1.87 -4.25 18.53
CA ARG A 321 2.24 -5.28 19.54
C ARG A 321 2.51 -4.71 20.94
N MET A 322 2.73 -3.40 21.06
CA MET A 322 2.99 -2.71 22.33
C MET A 322 1.81 -1.85 22.79
N GLU A 323 0.65 -1.94 22.13
CA GLU A 323 -0.51 -1.09 22.40
C GLU A 323 -0.98 -1.14 23.86
N SER A 324 -0.98 -2.30 24.52
CA SER A 324 -1.39 -2.43 25.92
C SER A 324 -0.44 -1.69 26.88
N VAL A 325 0.87 -1.76 26.62
CA VAL A 325 1.92 -1.07 27.39
C VAL A 325 1.87 0.43 27.12
N PHE A 326 1.69 0.84 25.86
CA PHE A 326 1.53 2.24 25.49
C PHE A 326 0.26 2.84 26.09
N ASN A 327 -0.87 2.15 26.06
CA ASN A 327 -2.11 2.66 26.64
C ASN A 327 -1.98 2.92 28.15
N HIS A 328 -1.32 2.04 28.89
CA HIS A 328 -1.06 2.26 30.31
C HIS A 328 -0.07 3.42 30.53
N ALA A 329 1.07 3.43 29.83
CA ALA A 329 2.09 4.46 29.97
C ALA A 329 1.61 5.84 29.50
N ILE A 330 0.86 5.94 28.40
CA ILE A 330 0.29 7.18 27.88
C ILE A 330 -0.77 7.71 28.84
N ARG A 331 -1.71 6.88 29.33
CA ARG A 331 -2.71 7.33 30.31
C ARG A 331 -2.07 7.82 31.60
N HIS A 332 -1.09 7.07 32.12
CA HIS A 332 -0.35 7.47 33.31
C HIS A 332 0.45 8.76 33.07
N THR A 333 1.12 8.90 31.93
CA THR A 333 1.91 10.10 31.59
C THR A 333 1.03 11.30 31.32
N ILE A 334 -0.11 11.16 30.63
CA ILE A 334 -1.08 12.25 30.41
C ILE A 334 -1.71 12.64 31.73
N TYR A 335 -2.14 11.69 32.57
CA TYR A 335 -2.72 11.99 33.88
C TYR A 335 -1.70 12.68 34.79
N ALA A 336 -0.48 12.14 34.89
CA ALA A 336 0.60 12.75 35.65
C ALA A 336 0.96 14.14 35.08
N ALA A 337 1.17 14.28 33.77
CA ALA A 337 1.48 15.56 33.15
C ALA A 337 0.35 16.59 33.28
N LEU A 338 -0.92 16.18 33.23
CA LEU A 338 -2.07 17.08 33.41
C LEU A 338 -2.22 17.51 34.86
N GLN A 339 -2.05 16.59 35.82
CA GLN A 339 -2.07 16.89 37.26
C GLN A 339 -0.87 17.75 37.64
N ASP A 340 0.33 17.42 37.18
CA ASP A 340 1.55 18.21 37.37
C ASP A 340 1.45 19.57 36.65
N PHE A 341 0.78 19.65 35.49
CA PHE A 341 0.52 20.93 34.82
C PHE A 341 -0.44 21.82 35.60
N ALA A 342 -1.59 21.27 36.01
CA ALA A 342 -2.62 21.98 36.76
C ALA A 342 -2.19 22.35 38.19
N GLN A 343 -1.38 21.52 38.85
CA GLN A 343 -1.00 21.70 40.26
C GLN A 343 0.39 22.32 40.44
N VAL A 344 1.33 22.16 39.49
CA VAL A 344 2.76 22.52 39.68
C VAL A 344 3.30 23.46 38.59
N THR A 345 2.87 23.36 37.33
CA THR A 345 3.52 24.03 36.17
C THR A 345 2.98 25.44 35.86
N LEU A 346 1.96 25.92 36.57
CA LEU A 346 1.62 27.36 36.66
C LEU A 346 2.68 28.19 37.42
N ARG A 347 3.85 27.61 37.73
CA ARG A 347 4.82 28.19 38.67
C ARG A 347 6.30 28.04 38.25
N GLU A 348 6.61 28.42 37.01
CA GLU A 348 7.96 28.60 36.41
C GLU A 348 8.52 27.44 35.56
N PRO A 349 9.17 27.75 34.42
CA PRO A 349 9.48 26.82 33.32
C PRO A 349 10.87 26.16 33.46
N LEU A 350 11.23 25.30 32.48
CA LEU A 350 12.52 24.60 32.23
C LEU A 350 12.79 23.25 32.94
N ARG A 351 12.80 22.15 32.17
CA ARG A 351 14.08 21.53 31.65
C ARG A 351 13.88 20.23 30.83
N GLN A 352 14.04 20.44 29.52
CA GLN A 352 14.57 19.61 28.42
C GLN A 352 14.81 18.09 28.50
N ALA A 353 14.35 17.47 27.40
CA ALA A 353 14.45 16.11 26.86
C ALA A 353 15.87 15.62 26.48
N ILE A 354 15.99 14.35 26.02
CA ILE A 354 16.80 13.93 24.84
C ILE A 354 16.73 12.41 24.46
N LYS A 355 16.52 12.14 23.15
CA LYS A 355 17.06 11.08 22.21
C LYS A 355 16.94 9.56 22.52
N LYS A 356 16.91 8.58 21.57
CA LYS A 356 17.16 8.49 20.10
C LYS A 356 16.66 7.13 19.51
N LYS A 357 16.51 7.13 18.17
CA LYS A 357 16.16 6.09 17.15
C LYS A 357 17.01 4.80 17.08
N LYS A 358 16.47 3.72 16.45
CA LYS A 358 16.90 3.21 15.11
C LYS A 358 16.06 2.06 14.53
N ASN A 359 15.90 2.10 13.20
CA ASN A 359 15.35 1.10 12.25
C ASN A 359 16.40 0.04 11.86
N VAL A 360 16.02 -1.12 11.27
CA VAL A 360 16.64 -1.75 10.07
C VAL A 360 15.63 -2.70 9.36
N ILE A 361 15.86 -2.84 8.05
CA ILE A 361 15.04 -3.25 6.89
C ILE A 361 15.40 -4.69 6.43
N GLN A 362 14.44 -5.36 5.75
CA GLN A 362 14.53 -6.47 4.76
C GLN A 362 13.76 -7.77 5.09
N ARG A 363 12.42 -7.71 4.88
CA ARG A 363 11.40 -8.80 4.94
C ARG A 363 10.16 -8.48 4.07
N TYR A 364 10.33 -7.92 2.85
CA TYR A 364 9.25 -7.11 2.24
C TYR A 364 8.20 -7.78 1.37
N VAL A 365 8.37 -9.02 0.93
CA VAL A 365 7.44 -9.58 -0.07
C VAL A 365 6.05 -9.86 0.52
N LEU A 366 5.99 -10.30 1.79
CA LEU A 366 4.70 -10.46 2.48
C LEU A 366 4.11 -9.12 2.93
N TYR A 367 4.95 -8.10 3.19
CA TYR A 367 4.45 -6.75 3.53
C TYR A 367 3.80 -6.05 2.35
N SER A 368 4.22 -6.31 1.11
CA SER A 368 3.51 -5.84 -0.06
C SER A 368 2.15 -6.52 -0.24
N LEU A 369 2.01 -7.79 0.14
CA LEU A 369 0.72 -8.50 0.11
C LEU A 369 -0.22 -8.02 1.23
N ASP A 370 0.32 -7.57 2.36
CA ASP A 370 -0.47 -6.99 3.47
C ASP A 370 -1.18 -5.67 3.09
N LEU A 371 -0.76 -5.01 2.00
CA LEU A 371 -1.46 -3.85 1.44
C LEU A 371 -2.91 -4.17 1.04
N TYR A 372 -3.17 -5.42 0.65
CA TYR A 372 -4.53 -5.87 0.35
C TYR A 372 -5.40 -5.93 1.61
N ASN A 373 -4.84 -6.27 2.77
CA ASN A 373 -5.57 -6.24 4.05
C ASN A 373 -5.98 -4.81 4.42
N ASP A 374 -5.05 -3.86 4.31
CA ASP A 374 -5.35 -2.44 4.55
C ASP A 374 -6.45 -1.94 3.60
N SER A 375 -6.32 -2.28 2.31
CA SER A 375 -7.26 -1.83 1.27
C SER A 375 -8.65 -2.45 1.46
N ALA A 376 -8.72 -3.74 1.80
CA ALA A 376 -9.97 -4.43 2.09
C ALA A 376 -10.65 -3.88 3.35
N HIS A 377 -9.89 -3.67 4.43
CA HIS A 377 -10.42 -3.06 5.64
C HIS A 377 -10.92 -1.64 5.37
N TYR A 378 -10.20 -0.85 4.57
CA TYR A 378 -10.63 0.49 4.17
C TYR A 378 -11.90 0.46 3.31
N ALA A 379 -11.99 -0.47 2.36
CA ALA A 379 -13.18 -0.67 1.52
C ALA A 379 -14.43 -1.02 2.35
N LEU A 380 -14.28 -1.88 3.37
CA LEU A 380 -15.37 -2.33 4.23
C LEU A 380 -15.78 -1.29 5.27
N THR A 381 -14.82 -0.66 5.95
CA THR A 381 -15.11 0.21 7.12
C THR A 381 -15.25 1.69 6.76
N LYS A 382 -14.43 2.19 5.82
CA LYS A 382 -14.43 3.61 5.42
C LYS A 382 -15.32 3.84 4.20
N PHE A 383 -15.09 3.11 3.11
CA PHE A 383 -15.92 3.27 1.91
C PHE A 383 -17.30 2.62 2.03
N LYS A 384 -17.41 1.54 2.82
CA LYS A 384 -18.64 0.76 3.02
C LYS A 384 -19.26 0.36 1.66
N LYS A 385 -18.46 -0.26 0.79
CA LYS A 385 -18.89 -0.74 -0.55
C LYS A 385 -18.45 -2.19 -0.77
N GLN A 386 -19.40 -3.05 -1.10
CA GLN A 386 -19.16 -4.48 -1.36
C GLN A 386 -18.33 -4.69 -2.63
N PHE A 387 -18.72 -4.08 -3.75
CA PHE A 387 -18.02 -4.30 -5.03
C PHE A 387 -16.51 -3.97 -5.00
N LEU A 388 -16.07 -3.03 -4.16
CA LEU A 388 -14.64 -2.74 -3.99
C LEU A 388 -13.91 -3.89 -3.30
N TYR A 389 -14.56 -4.50 -2.30
CA TYR A 389 -14.02 -5.67 -1.62
C TYR A 389 -14.00 -6.89 -2.55
N ASP A 390 -15.07 -7.10 -3.33
CA ASP A 390 -15.16 -8.22 -4.28
C ASP A 390 -14.04 -8.16 -5.32
N GLU A 391 -13.70 -6.96 -5.81
CA GLU A 391 -12.58 -6.75 -6.72
C GLU A 391 -11.22 -7.00 -6.07
N ILE A 392 -11.03 -6.51 -4.84
CA ILE A 392 -9.80 -6.76 -4.07
C ILE A 392 -9.64 -8.27 -3.82
N GLU A 393 -10.71 -8.97 -3.46
CA GLU A 393 -10.69 -10.41 -3.23
C GLU A 393 -10.36 -11.18 -4.51
N ALA A 394 -10.96 -10.81 -5.64
CA ALA A 394 -10.67 -11.40 -6.94
C ALA A 394 -9.22 -11.17 -7.37
N GLU A 395 -8.69 -9.95 -7.19
CA GLU A 395 -7.30 -9.63 -7.49
C GLU A 395 -6.33 -10.43 -6.60
N VAL A 396 -6.60 -10.49 -5.30
CA VAL A 396 -5.79 -11.26 -4.34
C VAL A 396 -5.76 -12.73 -4.71
N ASN A 397 -6.89 -13.34 -5.07
CA ASN A 397 -6.90 -14.76 -5.46
C ASN A 397 -5.96 -15.00 -6.66
N LEU A 398 -6.05 -14.18 -7.72
CA LEU A 398 -5.20 -14.32 -8.90
C LEU A 398 -3.71 -14.06 -8.58
N CYS A 399 -3.42 -12.95 -7.89
CA CYS A 399 -2.05 -12.58 -7.56
C CYS A 399 -1.40 -13.58 -6.59
N PHE A 400 -2.17 -14.12 -5.64
CA PHE A 400 -1.68 -15.11 -4.69
C PHE A 400 -1.35 -16.44 -5.37
N ASP A 401 -2.20 -16.90 -6.30
CA ASP A 401 -1.92 -18.11 -7.08
C ASP A 401 -0.64 -17.98 -7.90
N GLN A 402 -0.45 -16.84 -8.58
CA GLN A 402 0.78 -16.53 -9.31
C GLN A 402 1.99 -16.41 -8.40
N PHE A 403 1.82 -15.80 -7.23
CA PHE A 403 2.88 -15.65 -6.24
C PHE A 403 3.36 -17.02 -5.75
N VAL A 404 2.45 -17.91 -5.36
CA VAL A 404 2.79 -19.26 -4.91
C VAL A 404 3.46 -20.05 -6.04
N TYR A 405 2.96 -19.95 -7.27
CA TYR A 405 3.57 -20.59 -8.44
C TYR A 405 5.02 -20.16 -8.63
N LYS A 406 5.26 -18.85 -8.79
CA LYS A 406 6.59 -18.30 -9.06
C LYS A 406 7.55 -18.52 -7.89
N LEU A 407 7.05 -18.42 -6.66
CA LEU A 407 7.87 -18.64 -5.47
C LEU A 407 8.30 -20.11 -5.35
N ALA A 408 7.36 -21.05 -5.55
CA ALA A 408 7.68 -22.47 -5.47
C ALA A 408 8.69 -22.89 -6.55
N ASP A 409 8.51 -22.40 -7.78
CA ASP A 409 9.39 -22.67 -8.91
C ASP A 409 10.82 -22.14 -8.67
N GLN A 410 10.94 -20.89 -8.22
CA GLN A 410 12.23 -20.29 -7.85
C GLN A 410 12.91 -21.01 -6.68
N ILE A 411 12.13 -21.47 -5.68
CA ILE A 411 12.67 -22.24 -4.55
C ILE A 411 13.20 -23.59 -5.03
N PHE A 412 12.43 -24.30 -5.86
CA PHE A 412 12.84 -25.59 -6.40
C PHE A 412 14.12 -25.47 -7.25
N ALA A 413 14.11 -24.53 -8.21
CA ALA A 413 15.27 -24.21 -9.04
C ALA A 413 16.52 -23.88 -8.20
N TYR A 414 16.35 -23.08 -7.14
CA TYR A 414 17.44 -22.70 -6.24
C TYR A 414 18.06 -23.91 -5.52
N TYR A 415 17.23 -24.77 -4.92
CA TYR A 415 17.74 -25.94 -4.19
C TYR A 415 18.27 -27.03 -5.13
N LYS A 416 17.72 -27.17 -6.33
CA LYS A 416 18.25 -28.06 -7.37
C LYS A 416 19.63 -27.61 -7.85
N ALA A 417 19.79 -26.32 -8.15
CA ALA A 417 21.08 -25.75 -8.52
C ALA A 417 22.10 -25.82 -7.38
N MET A 418 21.65 -25.66 -6.13
CA MET A 418 22.48 -25.88 -4.95
C MET A 418 22.96 -27.33 -4.84
N ALA A 419 22.07 -28.31 -5.03
CA ALA A 419 22.42 -29.74 -5.01
C ALA A 419 23.44 -30.10 -6.11
N GLY A 420 23.19 -29.68 -7.35
CA GLY A 420 24.13 -29.87 -8.45
C GLY A 420 25.48 -29.20 -8.19
N SER A 421 25.46 -28.02 -7.55
CA SER A 421 26.69 -27.34 -7.17
C SER A 421 27.48 -28.08 -6.08
N LEU A 422 26.80 -28.70 -5.11
CA LEU A 422 27.45 -29.46 -4.03
C LEU A 422 28.10 -30.76 -4.52
N LEU A 423 27.48 -31.42 -5.50
CA LEU A 423 27.95 -32.71 -6.04
C LEU A 423 28.97 -32.57 -7.18
N LEU A 424 29.09 -31.39 -7.79
CA LEU A 424 30.07 -31.15 -8.85
C LEU A 424 31.51 -31.22 -8.32
N ASP A 425 32.36 -31.98 -9.00
CA ASP A 425 33.75 -32.19 -8.61
C ASP A 425 34.54 -30.87 -8.47
N LYS A 426 35.26 -30.76 -7.36
CA LYS A 426 36.04 -29.57 -6.99
C LYS A 426 37.25 -29.39 -7.90
N ARG A 427 37.83 -30.48 -8.40
CA ARG A 427 38.99 -30.43 -9.30
C ARG A 427 38.58 -29.87 -10.66
N LEU A 428 37.48 -30.37 -11.22
CA LEU A 428 36.87 -29.83 -12.44
C LEU A 428 36.52 -28.33 -12.33
N ARG A 429 36.01 -27.89 -11.18
CA ARG A 429 35.75 -26.45 -10.92
C ARG A 429 37.02 -25.61 -11.00
N SER A 430 38.13 -26.11 -10.46
CA SER A 430 39.42 -25.43 -10.50
C SER A 430 40.01 -25.39 -11.91
N GLU A 431 39.89 -26.47 -12.68
CA GLU A 431 40.35 -26.54 -14.07
C GLU A 431 39.55 -25.62 -14.99
N CYS A 432 38.22 -25.56 -14.82
CA CYS A 432 37.36 -24.61 -15.52
C CYS A 432 37.69 -23.14 -15.20
N LYS A 433 38.05 -22.84 -13.95
CA LYS A 433 38.49 -21.50 -13.54
C LYS A 433 39.82 -21.13 -14.21
N ASN A 434 40.74 -22.08 -14.31
CA ASN A 434 42.05 -21.90 -14.94
C ASN A 434 41.94 -21.74 -16.47
N GLN A 435 40.93 -22.35 -17.09
CA GLN A 435 40.62 -22.23 -18.53
C GLN A 435 39.74 -21.01 -18.89
N GLY A 436 39.47 -20.11 -17.93
CA GLY A 436 38.66 -18.90 -18.16
C GLY A 436 37.14 -19.12 -18.18
N ALA A 437 36.64 -20.35 -18.03
CA ALA A 437 35.23 -20.71 -18.02
C ALA A 437 34.68 -20.90 -16.59
N THR A 438 34.76 -19.84 -15.77
CA THR A 438 34.40 -19.89 -14.33
C THR A 438 32.92 -20.21 -14.11
N ILE A 439 32.63 -21.24 -13.31
CA ILE A 439 31.28 -21.58 -12.88
C ILE A 439 30.89 -20.61 -11.77
N GLN A 440 29.92 -19.71 -12.03
CA GLN A 440 29.45 -18.76 -11.03
C GLN A 440 28.87 -19.51 -9.81
N LEU A 441 29.30 -19.10 -8.61
CA LEU A 441 28.75 -19.64 -7.37
C LEU A 441 27.34 -19.08 -7.16
N LEU A 442 26.38 -19.94 -6.84
CA LEU A 442 25.01 -19.53 -6.55
C LEU A 442 25.00 -18.48 -5.43
N GLN A 443 24.35 -17.33 -5.65
CA GLN A 443 24.16 -16.35 -4.59
C GLN A 443 23.25 -16.92 -3.50
N SER A 444 23.65 -16.80 -2.23
CA SER A 444 22.85 -17.28 -1.10
C SER A 444 21.52 -16.53 -1.06
N ASN A 445 20.39 -17.24 -1.16
CA ASN A 445 19.06 -16.67 -1.00
C ASN A 445 18.44 -17.15 0.32
N ARG A 446 17.60 -16.32 0.96
CA ARG A 446 17.03 -16.60 2.30
C ARG A 446 15.54 -16.94 2.21
N TYR A 447 15.21 -18.03 1.55
CA TYR A 447 13.83 -18.55 1.45
C TYR A 447 13.30 -19.17 2.75
N GLU A 448 14.16 -19.45 3.73
CA GLU A 448 13.80 -20.13 4.98
C GLU A 448 12.65 -19.45 5.74
N THR A 449 12.62 -18.11 5.78
CA THR A 449 11.56 -17.38 6.51
C THR A 449 10.20 -17.51 5.84
N LEU A 450 10.16 -17.65 4.51
CA LEU A 450 8.93 -17.87 3.74
C LEU A 450 8.45 -19.32 3.90
N LEU A 451 9.38 -20.28 3.84
CA LEU A 451 9.10 -21.70 4.05
C LEU A 451 8.63 -21.99 5.49
N LYS A 452 9.00 -21.19 6.48
CA LYS A 452 8.53 -21.33 7.87
C LYS A 452 7.12 -20.75 8.12
N GLN A 453 6.52 -20.05 7.15
CA GLN A 453 5.19 -19.45 7.34
C GLN A 453 4.09 -20.52 7.29
N ARG A 454 3.41 -20.71 8.42
CA ARG A 454 2.27 -21.63 8.59
C ARG A 454 0.91 -20.93 8.61
N HIS A 455 0.89 -19.63 8.87
CA HIS A 455 -0.34 -18.85 9.09
C HIS A 455 -0.17 -17.42 8.56
N VAL A 456 -0.23 -17.25 7.24
CA VAL A 456 -0.27 -15.92 6.63
C VAL A 456 -1.70 -15.41 6.70
N GLN A 457 -1.92 -14.28 7.39
CA GLN A 457 -3.23 -13.63 7.48
C GLN A 457 -3.45 -12.76 6.24
N LEU A 458 -4.43 -13.13 5.41
CA LEU A 458 -4.76 -12.39 4.19
C LEU A 458 -6.28 -12.42 3.96
N LEU A 459 -6.89 -11.24 3.89
CA LEU A 459 -8.34 -11.02 3.79
C LEU A 459 -9.13 -11.81 4.84
N GLY A 460 -8.62 -11.87 6.07
CA GLY A 460 -9.23 -12.64 7.18
C GLY A 460 -9.04 -14.15 7.12
N ARG A 461 -8.39 -14.68 6.07
CA ARG A 461 -8.05 -16.10 5.92
C ARG A 461 -6.68 -16.36 6.54
N SER A 462 -6.53 -17.52 7.19
CA SER A 462 -5.22 -18.03 7.64
C SER A 462 -4.70 -19.05 6.63
N ILE A 463 -3.72 -18.63 5.82
CA ILE A 463 -3.18 -19.46 4.73
C ILE A 463 -1.87 -20.14 5.16
N ASP A 464 -1.79 -21.46 4.99
CA ASP A 464 -0.55 -22.22 5.18
C ASP A 464 0.29 -22.19 3.90
N LEU A 465 1.19 -21.21 3.83
CA LEU A 465 2.08 -21.02 2.69
C LEU A 465 3.04 -22.22 2.52
N ASN A 466 3.53 -22.82 3.61
CA ASN A 466 4.39 -23.98 3.53
C ASN A 466 3.67 -25.16 2.86
N ARG A 467 2.42 -25.43 3.24
CA ARG A 467 1.64 -26.51 2.62
C ARG A 467 1.50 -26.32 1.11
N LEU A 468 1.14 -25.11 0.67
CA LEU A 468 0.95 -24.81 -0.76
C LEU A 468 2.27 -24.92 -1.55
N ILE A 469 3.37 -24.42 -1.00
CA ILE A 469 4.70 -24.57 -1.61
C ILE A 469 5.10 -26.04 -1.67
N THR A 470 4.85 -26.81 -0.61
CA THR A 470 5.20 -28.23 -0.52
C THR A 470 4.48 -29.05 -1.59
N GLN A 471 3.19 -28.81 -1.82
CA GLN A 471 2.42 -29.50 -2.87
C GLN A 471 3.05 -29.29 -4.25
N ARG A 472 3.44 -28.04 -4.57
CA ARG A 472 4.06 -27.72 -5.87
C ARG A 472 5.48 -28.28 -5.99
N ILE A 473 6.27 -28.19 -4.94
CA ILE A 473 7.64 -28.73 -4.92
C ILE A 473 7.62 -30.26 -5.01
N SER A 474 6.66 -30.93 -4.36
CA SER A 474 6.48 -32.38 -4.51
C SER A 474 6.23 -32.74 -5.97
N ALA A 475 5.29 -32.06 -6.64
CA ALA A 475 5.04 -32.27 -8.07
C ALA A 475 6.27 -31.99 -8.94
N ALA A 476 7.05 -30.94 -8.63
CA ALA A 476 8.29 -30.61 -9.34
C ALA A 476 9.38 -31.69 -9.16
N MET A 477 9.50 -32.27 -7.96
CA MET A 477 10.38 -33.41 -7.69
C MET A 477 9.97 -34.63 -8.52
N TYR A 478 8.68 -35.00 -8.52
CA TYR A 478 8.17 -36.08 -9.37
C TYR A 478 8.50 -35.85 -10.85
N ARG A 479 8.24 -34.64 -11.35
CA ARG A 479 8.56 -34.28 -12.74
C ARG A 479 10.05 -34.37 -13.06
N SER A 480 10.93 -33.99 -12.12
CA SER A 480 12.38 -34.10 -12.33
C SER A 480 12.87 -35.55 -12.34
N MET A 481 12.25 -36.45 -11.57
CA MET A 481 12.55 -37.89 -11.62
C MET A 481 12.01 -38.55 -12.89
N GLU A 482 10.77 -38.22 -13.27
CA GLU A 482 10.14 -38.66 -14.52
C GLU A 482 10.99 -38.28 -15.74
N LEU A 483 11.48 -37.03 -15.79
CA LEU A 483 12.33 -36.56 -16.87
C LEU A 483 13.71 -37.24 -16.89
N ALA A 484 14.28 -37.56 -15.73
CA ALA A 484 15.53 -38.32 -15.68
C ALA A 484 15.37 -39.74 -16.26
N ILE A 485 14.28 -40.43 -15.91
CA ILE A 485 13.98 -41.78 -16.40
C ILE A 485 13.61 -41.75 -17.89
N GLY A 486 12.74 -40.81 -18.30
CA GLY A 486 12.36 -40.65 -19.71
C GLY A 486 13.55 -40.30 -20.61
N ARG A 487 14.53 -39.56 -20.10
CA ARG A 487 15.78 -39.30 -20.83
C ARG A 487 16.60 -40.58 -21.02
N PHE A 488 16.70 -41.43 -20.01
CA PHE A 488 17.36 -42.73 -20.15
C PHE A 488 16.66 -43.63 -21.17
N GLU A 489 15.32 -43.64 -21.20
CA GLU A 489 14.53 -44.39 -22.19
C GLU A 489 14.80 -43.95 -23.64
N SER A 490 15.18 -42.69 -23.85
CA SER A 490 15.54 -42.17 -25.18
C SER A 490 17.01 -42.39 -25.59
N GLU A 491 17.88 -42.74 -24.64
CA GLU A 491 19.33 -42.89 -24.87
C GLU A 491 19.75 -44.38 -24.86
N ASP A 492 21.02 -44.67 -25.15
CA ASP A 492 21.59 -46.04 -25.15
C ASP A 492 21.98 -46.52 -23.74
N LEU A 493 22.42 -47.77 -23.60
CA LEU A 493 22.79 -48.35 -22.30
C LEU A 493 23.93 -47.59 -21.60
N THR A 494 24.80 -46.88 -22.34
CA THR A 494 25.93 -46.15 -21.74
C THR A 494 25.49 -44.93 -20.93
N SER A 495 24.31 -44.37 -21.26
CA SER A 495 23.69 -43.25 -20.55
C SER A 495 23.22 -43.58 -19.12
N ILE A 496 23.28 -44.86 -18.69
CA ILE A 496 22.91 -45.27 -17.33
C ILE A 496 23.78 -44.59 -16.25
N VAL A 497 25.01 -44.21 -16.59
CA VAL A 497 25.91 -43.48 -15.68
C VAL A 497 25.45 -42.03 -15.52
N GLU A 498 24.93 -41.40 -16.58
CA GLU A 498 24.31 -40.08 -16.48
C GLU A 498 23.02 -40.13 -15.66
N LEU A 499 22.21 -41.19 -15.84
CA LEU A 499 21.00 -41.43 -15.05
C LEU A 499 21.32 -41.52 -13.55
N ASP A 500 22.33 -42.31 -13.16
CA ASP A 500 22.73 -42.46 -11.75
C ASP A 500 23.17 -41.11 -11.15
N GLY A 501 23.96 -40.32 -11.90
CA GLY A 501 24.35 -38.97 -11.51
C GLY A 501 23.16 -38.02 -11.33
N LEU A 502 22.17 -38.07 -12.22
CA LEU A 502 20.93 -37.29 -12.13
C LEU A 502 20.06 -37.69 -10.93
N ILE A 503 19.94 -39.00 -10.66
CA ILE A 503 19.23 -39.54 -9.50
C ILE A 503 19.88 -39.06 -8.20
N GLU A 504 21.21 -39.05 -8.11
CA GLU A 504 21.92 -38.59 -6.91
C GLU A 504 21.74 -37.08 -6.69
N ILE A 505 21.67 -36.26 -7.75
CA ILE A 505 21.28 -34.84 -7.61
C ILE A 505 19.85 -34.69 -7.12
N ASN A 506 18.92 -35.48 -7.65
CA ASN A 506 17.53 -35.47 -7.19
C ASN A 506 17.42 -35.86 -5.71
N LYS A 507 18.18 -36.87 -5.27
CA LYS A 507 18.26 -37.29 -3.88
C LYS A 507 18.84 -36.21 -2.96
N MET A 508 19.89 -35.51 -3.41
CA MET A 508 20.45 -34.37 -2.67
C MET A 508 19.47 -33.19 -2.60
N THR A 509 18.74 -32.92 -3.69
CA THR A 509 17.70 -31.87 -3.74
C THR A 509 16.58 -32.17 -2.75
N HIS A 510 16.09 -33.42 -2.75
CA HIS A 510 15.12 -33.90 -1.77
C HIS A 510 15.60 -33.70 -0.32
N LYS A 511 16.86 -34.05 -0.03
CA LYS A 511 17.47 -33.88 1.30
C LYS A 511 17.58 -32.41 1.73
N LEU A 512 17.85 -31.49 0.82
CA LEU A 512 17.91 -30.05 1.12
C LEU A 512 16.52 -29.47 1.39
N LEU A 513 15.52 -29.85 0.57
CA LEU A 513 14.14 -29.41 0.71
C LEU A 513 13.48 -29.96 1.98
N SER A 514 13.71 -31.25 2.28
CA SER A 514 13.13 -31.95 3.45
C SER A 514 13.51 -31.34 4.81
N ARG A 515 14.48 -30.42 4.86
CA ARG A 515 14.80 -29.65 6.08
C ARG A 515 13.72 -28.64 6.46
N TYR A 516 12.93 -28.18 5.49
CA TYR A 516 11.97 -27.09 5.67
C TYR A 516 10.52 -27.49 5.37
N MET A 517 10.32 -28.60 4.66
CA MET A 517 9.00 -29.10 4.25
C MET A 517 8.91 -30.61 4.40
N THR A 518 7.69 -31.12 4.47
CA THR A 518 7.39 -32.55 4.60
C THR A 518 7.09 -33.13 3.22
N LEU A 519 8.07 -33.79 2.61
CA LEU A 519 7.92 -34.52 1.35
C LEU A 519 7.79 -36.02 1.64
N ASP A 520 7.22 -36.76 0.71
CA ASP A 520 7.25 -38.22 0.72
C ASP A 520 8.70 -38.72 0.68
N SER A 521 8.95 -39.94 1.16
CA SER A 521 10.29 -40.51 1.13
C SER A 521 10.80 -40.62 -0.31
N PHE A 522 12.07 -40.27 -0.54
CA PHE A 522 12.68 -40.31 -1.88
C PHE A 522 12.47 -41.66 -2.58
N ASP A 523 12.63 -42.78 -1.86
CA ASP A 523 12.47 -44.12 -2.42
C ASP A 523 11.04 -44.39 -2.91
N ALA A 524 10.03 -43.85 -2.22
CA ALA A 524 8.64 -43.97 -2.64
C ALA A 524 8.39 -43.16 -3.92
N MET A 525 8.83 -41.90 -3.95
CA MET A 525 8.67 -41.04 -5.12
C MET A 525 9.42 -41.60 -6.35
N PHE A 526 10.62 -42.16 -6.13
CA PHE A 526 11.42 -42.78 -7.19
C PHE A 526 10.78 -44.07 -7.72
N ARG A 527 10.28 -44.94 -6.83
CA ARG A 527 9.57 -46.17 -7.26
C ARG A 527 8.33 -45.84 -8.07
N GLU A 528 7.60 -44.80 -7.67
CA GLU A 528 6.42 -44.35 -8.40
C GLU A 528 6.78 -43.82 -9.79
N ALA A 529 7.77 -42.94 -9.92
CA ALA A 529 8.25 -42.47 -11.24
C ALA A 529 8.80 -43.62 -12.11
N ASN A 530 9.45 -44.62 -11.49
CA ASN A 530 9.95 -45.80 -12.18
C ASN A 530 8.85 -46.86 -12.47
N HIS A 531 7.57 -46.57 -12.18
CA HIS A 531 6.44 -47.50 -12.27
C HIS A 531 6.66 -48.83 -11.53
N ASN A 532 7.48 -48.83 -10.48
CA ASN A 532 7.92 -50.00 -9.72
C ASN A 532 7.19 -50.11 -8.37
N VAL A 533 5.92 -49.67 -8.32
CA VAL A 533 5.05 -49.75 -7.13
C VAL A 533 4.06 -50.90 -7.27
N SER A 534 3.36 -50.97 -8.42
CA SER A 534 2.40 -52.01 -8.74
C SER A 534 2.97 -53.10 -9.68
N ALA A 535 4.10 -52.82 -10.33
CA ALA A 535 4.80 -53.76 -11.21
C ALA A 535 6.05 -54.35 -10.54
N PRO A 536 6.42 -55.60 -10.86
CA PRO A 536 7.61 -56.25 -10.30
C PRO A 536 8.93 -55.74 -10.90
N TYR A 537 8.88 -55.15 -12.10
CA TYR A 537 10.04 -54.56 -12.78
C TYR A 537 9.70 -53.13 -13.19
N GLY A 538 10.58 -52.20 -12.82
CA GLY A 538 10.44 -50.79 -13.19
C GLY A 538 10.91 -50.49 -14.61
N ARG A 539 10.59 -49.30 -15.08
CA ARG A 539 10.96 -48.75 -16.39
C ARG A 539 12.45 -48.87 -16.69
N ILE A 540 13.32 -48.54 -15.73
CA ILE A 540 14.78 -48.65 -15.90
C ILE A 540 15.18 -50.10 -16.21
N THR A 541 14.64 -51.08 -15.48
CA THR A 541 14.97 -52.50 -15.70
C THR A 541 14.49 -52.98 -17.07
N LEU A 542 13.29 -52.56 -17.48
CA LEU A 542 12.74 -52.88 -18.79
C LEU A 542 13.56 -52.27 -19.92
N HIS A 543 13.99 -51.01 -19.78
CA HIS A 543 14.83 -50.34 -20.77
C HIS A 543 16.24 -50.95 -20.85
N VAL A 544 16.86 -51.29 -19.72
CA VAL A 544 18.14 -52.02 -19.73
C VAL A 544 18.01 -53.33 -20.49
N PHE A 545 16.94 -54.10 -20.27
CA PHE A 545 16.71 -55.33 -21.03
C PHE A 545 16.46 -55.05 -22.51
N TRP A 546 15.70 -54.00 -22.85
CA TRP A 546 15.46 -53.58 -24.23
C TRP A 546 16.78 -53.28 -24.95
N GLU A 547 17.61 -52.40 -24.39
CA GLU A 547 18.91 -52.02 -24.95
C GLU A 547 19.88 -53.20 -25.02
N LEU A 548 19.84 -54.12 -24.03
CA LEU A 548 20.65 -55.33 -24.08
C LEU A 548 20.32 -56.19 -25.32
N ASN A 549 19.04 -56.36 -25.63
CA ASN A 549 18.61 -57.18 -26.76
C ASN A 549 18.81 -56.49 -28.11
N TYR A 550 18.53 -55.19 -28.20
CA TYR A 550 18.46 -54.48 -29.47
C TYR A 550 19.74 -53.72 -29.86
N ASP A 551 20.59 -53.34 -28.92
CA ASP A 551 21.81 -52.58 -29.20
C ASP A 551 23.08 -53.28 -28.66
N PHE A 552 23.12 -53.61 -27.38
CA PHE A 552 24.35 -54.08 -26.74
C PHE A 552 24.86 -55.43 -27.31
N LEU A 553 24.00 -56.45 -27.37
CA LEU A 553 24.37 -57.77 -27.90
C LEU A 553 24.75 -57.74 -29.39
N PRO A 554 24.02 -57.04 -30.30
CA PRO A 554 24.38 -57.00 -31.71
C PRO A 554 25.55 -56.07 -32.04
N ASN A 555 25.74 -54.96 -31.29
CA ASN A 555 26.64 -53.87 -31.70
C ASN A 555 27.90 -53.71 -30.85
N TYR A 556 28.16 -54.50 -29.80
CA TYR A 556 29.35 -54.34 -28.94
C TYR A 556 30.29 -55.56 -28.98
N CYS A 557 31.60 -55.28 -28.92
CA CYS A 557 32.68 -56.27 -28.88
C CYS A 557 33.42 -56.21 -27.54
N TYR A 558 33.65 -57.37 -26.92
CA TYR A 558 34.36 -57.48 -25.64
C TYR A 558 35.88 -57.55 -25.84
N ASN A 559 36.62 -56.61 -25.25
CA ASN A 559 38.07 -56.66 -25.20
C ASN A 559 38.53 -57.25 -23.86
N GLY A 560 38.98 -58.51 -23.90
CA GLY A 560 39.44 -59.25 -22.71
C GLY A 560 40.72 -58.70 -22.05
N SER A 561 41.48 -57.84 -22.74
CA SER A 561 42.71 -57.25 -22.19
C SER A 561 42.43 -56.01 -21.34
N THR A 562 41.44 -55.21 -21.72
CA THR A 562 41.05 -53.95 -21.04
C THR A 562 39.80 -54.10 -20.18
N ASN A 563 39.14 -55.27 -20.24
CA ASN A 563 37.85 -55.54 -19.61
C ASN A 563 36.79 -54.49 -20.00
N SER A 564 36.82 -54.04 -21.25
CA SER A 564 35.96 -52.99 -21.78
C SER A 564 35.22 -53.48 -23.03
N LEU A 565 33.98 -53.04 -23.18
CA LEU A 565 33.19 -53.26 -24.39
C LEU A 565 33.24 -52.01 -25.27
N VAL A 566 33.44 -52.21 -26.56
CA VAL A 566 33.51 -51.13 -27.56
C VAL A 566 32.52 -51.41 -28.68
N SER A 567 31.95 -50.35 -29.26
CA SER A 567 31.03 -50.50 -30.39
C SER A 567 31.77 -51.12 -31.59
N ALA A 568 31.16 -52.12 -32.22
CA ALA A 568 31.70 -52.87 -33.36
C ALA A 568 32.03 -51.96 -34.57
N GLY A 569 31.40 -50.78 -34.66
CA GLY A 569 31.69 -49.79 -35.69
C GLY A 569 33.08 -49.13 -35.59
N GLN A 570 33.72 -49.15 -34.43
CA GLN A 570 35.07 -48.57 -34.24
C GLN A 570 36.21 -49.53 -34.61
N LEU A 571 35.93 -50.82 -34.82
CA LEU A 571 36.98 -51.82 -34.94
C LEU A 571 37.46 -52.06 -36.38
N HIS A 572 36.65 -51.93 -37.44
CA HIS A 572 37.05 -52.34 -38.79
C HIS A 572 36.56 -51.41 -39.93
N SER A 573 37.48 -50.80 -40.66
CA SER A 573 37.19 -49.96 -41.84
C SER A 573 36.96 -50.73 -43.15
N HIS A 574 36.85 -52.07 -43.15
CA HIS A 574 36.83 -52.85 -44.40
C HIS A 574 35.87 -54.05 -44.50
N VAL A 575 34.89 -54.23 -43.62
CA VAL A 575 33.82 -55.23 -43.84
C VAL A 575 32.47 -54.63 -43.48
N GLN A 576 31.52 -54.64 -44.44
CA GLN A 576 30.12 -54.29 -44.22
C GLN A 576 29.54 -55.21 -43.15
N THR A 577 29.48 -54.71 -41.92
CA THR A 577 28.77 -55.36 -40.82
C THR A 577 27.51 -54.54 -40.58
N THR A 578 26.36 -55.20 -40.58
CA THR A 578 25.03 -54.61 -40.37
C THR A 578 24.91 -54.03 -38.97
N GLN A 579 25.17 -52.72 -38.79
CA GLN A 579 24.60 -51.99 -37.66
C GLN A 579 23.09 -51.98 -37.82
N GLN A 580 22.38 -52.56 -36.86
CA GLN A 580 20.93 -52.42 -36.77
C GLN A 580 20.63 -51.10 -36.06
N PHE A 581 20.22 -50.09 -36.83
CA PHE A 581 19.73 -48.83 -36.29
C PHE A 581 18.24 -48.99 -35.96
N VAL A 582 17.89 -48.86 -34.69
CA VAL A 582 16.51 -48.68 -34.24
C VAL A 582 16.30 -47.17 -34.05
N GLU A 583 15.31 -46.60 -34.76
CA GLU A 583 14.97 -45.19 -34.64
C GLU A 583 14.27 -44.96 -33.30
N LYS A 584 14.88 -44.16 -32.41
CA LYS A 584 14.32 -43.81 -31.09
C LYS A 584 13.56 -42.50 -31.17
N GLU A 585 12.40 -42.42 -30.52
CA GLU A 585 11.64 -41.17 -30.39
C GLU A 585 12.39 -40.20 -29.46
N TRP A 586 12.63 -38.99 -29.94
CA TRP A 586 13.32 -37.93 -29.17
C TRP A 586 12.35 -37.35 -28.14
N GLY A 587 12.75 -37.31 -26.87
CA GLY A 587 12.00 -36.58 -25.84
C GLY A 587 12.10 -35.06 -26.04
N ASP A 588 10.97 -34.34 -25.91
CA ASP A 588 10.94 -32.88 -26.00
C ASP A 588 11.88 -32.22 -24.97
N GLU A 589 12.72 -31.27 -25.40
CA GLU A 589 13.55 -30.46 -24.50
C GLU A 589 12.67 -29.55 -23.62
N GLN A 590 12.42 -29.96 -22.37
CA GLN A 590 11.73 -29.16 -21.34
C GLN A 590 12.71 -28.26 -20.56
N GLU A 591 12.18 -27.22 -19.87
CA GLU A 591 12.94 -26.21 -19.14
C GLU A 591 14.12 -26.76 -18.29
N ASP A 592 15.31 -26.16 -18.45
CA ASP A 592 16.62 -26.57 -17.89
C ASP A 592 16.64 -26.88 -16.38
N PHE A 593 15.65 -26.37 -15.63
CA PHE A 593 15.51 -26.55 -14.19
C PHE A 593 15.24 -28.01 -13.79
N TYR A 594 14.54 -28.78 -14.62
CA TYR A 594 14.19 -30.18 -14.32
C TYR A 594 15.32 -31.17 -14.61
N GLY A 595 16.32 -30.76 -15.39
CA GLY A 595 17.57 -31.50 -15.65
C GLY A 595 18.69 -31.14 -14.67
N TRP A 596 19.79 -30.56 -15.15
CA TRP A 596 20.96 -30.19 -14.32
C TRP A 596 20.87 -28.79 -13.68
N ALA A 597 19.71 -28.12 -13.78
CA ALA A 597 19.35 -26.83 -13.17
C ALA A 597 19.85 -25.54 -13.86
N CYS A 598 20.92 -25.59 -14.64
CA CYS A 598 21.44 -24.43 -15.40
C CYS A 598 22.07 -24.92 -16.71
N TYR A 599 21.93 -24.15 -17.80
CA TYR A 599 22.55 -24.44 -19.11
C TYR A 599 24.06 -24.74 -19.02
N GLY A 600 24.78 -24.03 -18.14
CA GLY A 600 26.21 -24.25 -17.87
C GLY A 600 26.54 -25.52 -17.08
N LEU A 601 25.59 -26.08 -16.32
CA LEU A 601 25.72 -27.38 -15.67
C LEU A 601 25.36 -28.51 -16.64
N VAL A 602 24.37 -28.32 -17.53
CA VAL A 602 23.96 -29.29 -18.57
C VAL A 602 25.07 -29.53 -19.60
N VAL A 603 25.68 -28.47 -20.13
CA VAL A 603 26.76 -28.59 -21.13
C VAL A 603 28.01 -29.26 -20.53
N LYS A 604 28.27 -29.03 -19.24
CA LYS A 604 29.46 -29.56 -18.56
C LYS A 604 29.25 -30.93 -17.94
N SER A 605 28.04 -31.28 -17.49
CA SER A 605 27.70 -32.63 -17.07
C SER A 605 27.75 -33.60 -18.25
N LYS A 606 27.20 -33.22 -19.42
CA LYS A 606 27.38 -33.98 -20.67
C LYS A 606 28.86 -34.24 -21.00
N GLY A 607 29.77 -33.29 -20.70
CA GLY A 607 31.22 -33.49 -20.84
C GLY A 607 31.89 -34.32 -19.74
N ILE A 608 31.25 -34.52 -18.59
CA ILE A 608 31.71 -35.44 -17.53
C ILE A 608 31.32 -36.88 -17.87
N PHE A 609 30.08 -37.09 -18.36
CA PHE A 609 29.55 -38.42 -18.68
C PHE A 609 29.96 -38.92 -20.07
N ASN A 610 30.32 -38.03 -20.99
CA ASN A 610 31.02 -38.35 -22.24
C ASN A 610 32.49 -37.90 -22.16
N PRO A 611 33.41 -38.73 -21.61
CA PRO A 611 34.83 -38.44 -21.72
C PRO A 611 35.27 -38.47 -23.19
N PRO A 612 36.07 -37.50 -23.67
CA PRO A 612 36.56 -37.54 -25.04
C PRO A 612 37.40 -38.81 -25.22
N VAL A 613 37.00 -39.63 -26.19
CA VAL A 613 37.83 -40.71 -26.73
C VAL A 613 39.18 -40.08 -27.10
N VAL A 614 40.26 -40.67 -26.58
CA VAL A 614 41.63 -40.24 -26.89
C VAL A 614 41.88 -40.55 -28.36
N ASP A 615 41.53 -39.61 -29.23
CA ASP A 615 42.03 -39.52 -30.60
C ASP A 615 42.68 -38.16 -30.76
N GLN A 616 44.01 -38.17 -30.69
CA GLN A 616 44.83 -37.13 -31.29
C GLN A 616 44.57 -37.18 -32.80
N GLU A 617 43.62 -36.38 -33.29
CA GLU A 617 43.72 -35.56 -34.51
C GLU A 617 42.34 -35.13 -35.01
N ARG A 618 42.22 -33.82 -35.25
CA ARG A 618 41.27 -33.16 -36.17
C ARG A 618 39.77 -33.46 -35.96
N LYS A 619 39.10 -32.52 -35.30
CA LYS A 619 38.11 -31.64 -35.97
C LYS A 619 37.81 -30.42 -35.10
N ARG A 620 38.43 -29.29 -35.48
CA ARG A 620 37.90 -27.96 -35.22
C ARG A 620 36.54 -27.88 -35.94
N THR A 621 35.44 -27.94 -35.19
CA THR A 621 34.14 -27.55 -35.72
C THR A 621 33.48 -26.60 -34.73
N ASN A 622 33.66 -25.32 -35.03
CA ASN A 622 32.86 -24.15 -34.68
C ASN A 622 31.84 -24.31 -33.52
N PHE A 623 32.30 -24.06 -32.30
CA PHE A 623 31.48 -23.44 -31.27
C PHE A 623 31.69 -21.92 -31.37
N TRP A 624 30.89 -21.27 -32.22
CA TRP A 624 30.73 -19.82 -32.22
C TRP A 624 29.25 -19.51 -31.93
N ILE A 625 29.03 -19.03 -30.71
CA ILE A 625 28.17 -17.88 -30.36
C ILE A 625 26.82 -17.78 -31.08
N MET A 626 25.73 -17.98 -30.31
CA MET A 626 24.63 -17.01 -30.34
C MET A 626 24.23 -16.64 -28.90
N ALA A 627 24.06 -15.34 -28.73
CA ALA A 627 23.85 -14.58 -27.50
C ALA A 627 22.43 -14.68 -26.95
#